data_AF-A0A388Q066-F1
#
_entry.id   AF-A0A388Q066-F1
#
_cell.length_a   1.000
_cell.length_b   1.000
_cell.length_c   1.000
_cell.angle_alpha   90.00
_cell.angle_beta   90.00
_cell.angle_gamma   90.00
#
_symmetry.space_group_name_H-M   'P 1'
#
loop_
_entity.id
_entity.type
_entity.pdbx_description
1 polymer ?
#
loop_
_entity_poly.entity_id
_entity_poly.type
_entity_poly.pdbx_seq_one_letter_code
_entity_poly.pdbx_strand_id
1 'polypeptide(L)' 'MGIFEKPKSEDGINLIPIKKFNIQCMSIGFMVSEDTPMIWRGPMVASTIKTFTGKVLWENIDFLIIDMPPGTGDLC' A
#
# COMPACT_ATOMS: atom_id res chain seq x y z
N MET A 1 10.57 11.39 1.84
CA MET A 1 10.66 11.03 3.28
C MET A 1 11.45 9.74 3.56
N GLY A 2 12.35 9.29 2.67
CA GLY A 2 13.44 8.34 3.01
C GLY A 2 13.04 7.15 3.87
N ILE A 3 11.95 6.48 3.52
CA ILE A 3 11.49 5.27 4.22
C ILE A 3 11.95 4.12 3.33
N PHE A 4 13.02 3.42 3.72
CA PHE A 4 13.56 2.25 2.99
C PHE A 4 13.25 0.95 3.72
N GLU A 5 12.37 0.98 4.73
CA GLU A 5 11.95 -0.22 5.44
C GLU A 5 10.89 -0.95 4.64
N LYS A 6 11.11 -2.26 4.44
CA LYS A 6 10.08 -3.13 3.91
C LYS A 6 9.07 -3.40 5.03
N PRO A 7 7.76 -3.32 4.76
CA PRO A 7 6.75 -3.65 5.75
C PRO A 7 6.96 -5.10 6.21
N LYS A 8 7.05 -5.28 7.53
CA LYS A 8 7.17 -6.61 8.11
C LYS A 8 5.81 -7.30 8.06
N SER A 9 5.82 -8.59 7.77
CA SER A 9 4.66 -9.46 7.92
C SER A 9 5.06 -10.53 8.91
N GLU A 10 4.55 -10.46 10.14
CA GLU A 10 4.86 -11.47 11.17
C GLU A 10 4.17 -12.80 10.87
N ASP A 11 2.96 -12.77 10.30
CA ASP A 11 2.15 -13.96 10.01
C ASP A 11 2.12 -14.36 8.53
N GLY A 12 2.76 -13.61 7.63
CA GLY A 12 2.67 -13.82 6.17
C GLY A 12 1.28 -13.49 5.56
N ILE A 13 0.29 -13.21 6.41
CA ILE A 13 -1.09 -12.87 6.03
C ILE A 13 -1.34 -11.37 6.18
N ASN A 14 -0.89 -10.81 7.31
CA ASN A 14 -1.12 -9.43 7.69
C ASN A 14 0.14 -8.58 7.49
N LEU A 15 -0.05 -7.36 7.00
CA LEU A 15 1.01 -6.39 6.74
C LEU A 15 1.02 -5.37 7.88
N ILE A 16 2.18 -5.15 8.49
CA ILE A 16 2.35 -4.16 9.55
C ILE A 16 2.76 -2.84 8.88
N PRO A 17 1.98 -1.75 9.04
CA PRO A 17 2.31 -0.46 8.47
C PRO A 17 3.52 0.15 9.18
N ILE A 18 4.31 0.94 8.45
CA ILE A 18 5.49 1.60 9.01
C ILE A 18 5.02 2.83 9.77
N LYS A 19 5.26 2.87 11.09
CA LYS A 19 4.86 4.00 11.94
C LYS A 19 5.99 5.01 12.06
N LYS A 20 5.75 6.25 11.61
CA LYS A 20 6.71 7.36 11.73
C LYS A 20 5.99 8.65 12.09
N PHE A 21 6.48 9.37 13.10
CA PHE A 21 5.85 10.61 13.59
C PHE A 21 4.34 10.49 13.86
N ASN A 22 3.92 9.33 14.40
CA ASN A 22 2.51 8.97 14.65
C ASN A 22 1.63 8.81 13.40
N ILE A 23 2.22 8.80 12.21
CA ILE A 23 1.57 8.49 10.94
C ILE A 23 1.92 7.06 10.57
N GLN A 24 0.92 6.28 10.16
CA GLN A 24 1.10 4.95 9.60
C GLN A 24 1.19 5.06 8.10
N CYS A 25 2.32 4.64 7.53
CA CYS A 25 2.59 4.72 6.11
C CYS A 25 2.76 3.31 5.52
N MET A 26 2.18 3.11 4.34
CA MET A 26 2.32 1.88 3.57
C MET A 26 2.41 2.25 2.08
N SER A 27 3.31 1.60 1.35
CA SER A 27 3.47 1.82 -0.10
C SER A 27 3.70 0.51 -0.83
N ILE A 28 3.14 0.41 -2.04
CA ILE A 28 3.37 -0.72 -2.94
C ILE A 28 4.80 -0.71 -3.48
N GLY A 29 5.42 0.47 -3.57
CA GLY A 29 6.83 0.63 -3.95
C GLY A 29 7.82 -0.01 -2.97
N PHE A 30 7.38 -0.33 -1.74
CA PHE A 30 8.20 -1.13 -0.82
C PHE A 30 8.18 -2.63 -1.14
N MET A 31 7.11 -3.08 -1.81
CA MET A 31 6.88 -4.48 -2.14
C MET A 31 7.36 -4.81 -3.56
N VAL A 32 7.35 -3.83 -4.46
CA VAL A 32 7.79 -3.97 -5.85
C VAL A 32 8.82 -2.88 -6.16
N SER A 33 9.96 -3.28 -6.73
CA SER A 33 11.05 -2.38 -7.12
C SER A 33 10.56 -1.28 -8.08
N GLU A 34 10.82 -0.02 -7.73
CA GLU A 34 10.42 1.18 -8.51
C GLU A 34 10.90 1.15 -9.97
N ASP A 35 11.96 0.39 -10.29
CA ASP A 35 12.54 0.28 -11.63
C ASP A 35 11.71 -0.54 -12.63
N THR A 36 10.61 -1.16 -12.20
CA THR A 36 9.77 -1.94 -13.11
C THR A 36 8.53 -1.12 -13.47
N PRO A 37 8.44 -0.53 -14.69
CA PRO A 37 7.24 0.16 -15.13
C PRO A 37 6.06 -0.82 -15.10
N MET A 38 5.23 -0.66 -14.08
CA MET A 38 4.10 -1.55 -13.83
C MET A 38 2.87 -0.93 -14.49
N ILE A 39 2.29 -1.66 -15.44
CA ILE A 39 0.99 -1.29 -15.99
C ILE A 39 -0.06 -1.66 -14.94
N TRP A 40 -0.58 -0.65 -14.25
CA TRP A 40 -1.67 -0.79 -13.31
C TRP A 40 -2.97 -1.11 -14.05
N ARG A 41 -3.20 -2.40 -14.31
CA ARG A 41 -4.50 -2.84 -14.83
C ARG A 41 -5.53 -2.78 -13.70
N GLY A 42 -6.78 -2.39 -13.99
CA GLY A 42 -7.81 -2.21 -12.96
C GLY A 42 -7.99 -3.35 -11.96
N PRO A 43 -7.93 -4.64 -12.36
CA PRO A 43 -8.00 -5.75 -11.41
C PRO A 43 -6.86 -5.77 -10.39
N MET A 44 -5.66 -5.30 -10.78
CA MET A 44 -4.50 -5.21 -9.91
C MET A 44 -4.71 -4.13 -8.86
N VAL A 45 -5.21 -2.96 -9.26
CA VAL A 45 -5.46 -1.87 -8.31
C VAL A 45 -6.56 -2.22 -7.32
N ALA A 46 -7.66 -2.81 -7.79
CA ALA A 46 -8.72 -3.30 -6.91
C ALA A 46 -8.20 -4.34 -5.91
N SER A 47 -7.34 -5.26 -6.35
CA SER A 47 -6.69 -6.25 -5.47
C SER A 47 -5.78 -5.60 -4.43
N THR A 48 -5.02 -4.59 -4.82
CA THR A 48 -4.13 -3.87 -3.91
C THR A 48 -4.90 -3.04 -2.90
N ILE A 49 -5.97 -2.34 -3.30
CA ILE A 49 -6.85 -1.61 -2.37
C ILE A 49 -7.45 -2.59 -1.36
N LYS A 50 -8.01 -3.72 -1.80
CA LYS A 50 -8.52 -4.76 -0.89
C LYS A 50 -7.46 -5.29 0.08
N THR A 51 -6.23 -5.43 -0.40
CA THR A 51 -5.10 -5.83 0.44
C THR A 51 -4.77 -4.75 1.47
N PHE A 52 -4.75 -3.47 1.08
CA PHE A 52 -4.49 -2.38 2.01
C PHE A 52 -5.60 -2.18 3.03
N THR A 53 -6.86 -2.30 2.65
CA THR A 53 -7.97 -2.12 3.61
C THR A 53 -8.22 -3.36 4.47
N GLY A 54 -7.94 -4.56 3.95
CA GLY A 54 -8.31 -5.82 4.60
C GLY A 54 -7.15 -6.61 5.21
N LYS A 55 -5.91 -6.42 4.75
CA LYS A 55 -4.73 -7.16 5.23
C LYS A 55 -3.71 -6.29 5.96
N VAL A 56 -3.82 -4.97 5.91
CA VAL A 56 -2.95 -4.10 6.72
C VAL A 56 -3.59 -3.89 8.09
N LEU A 57 -2.80 -4.14 9.14
CA LEU A 57 -3.21 -3.91 10.52
C LEU A 57 -3.04 -2.44 10.86
N TRP A 58 -3.99 -1.62 10.40
CA TRP A 58 -4.03 -0.22 10.78
C TRP A 58 -4.53 -0.07 12.21
N GLU A 59 -3.81 0.68 13.03
CA GLU A 59 -4.20 0.96 14.41
C GLU A 59 -4.66 2.41 14.55
N ASN A 60 -5.91 2.65 14.96
CA ASN A 60 -6.36 4.00 15.34
C ASN A 60 -6.19 5.04 14.21
N ILE A 61 -6.79 4.76 13.04
CA ILE A 61 -6.82 5.67 11.89
C ILE A 61 -8.20 6.30 11.72
N ASP A 62 -8.24 7.63 11.63
CA ASP A 62 -9.43 8.40 11.27
C ASP A 62 -9.54 8.66 9.76
N PHE A 63 -8.40 8.72 9.08
CA PHE A 63 -8.31 9.02 7.65
C PHE A 63 -7.27 8.12 6.97
N LEU A 64 -7.62 7.62 5.78
CA LEU A 64 -6.72 6.86 4.91
C LEU A 64 -6.57 7.61 3.58
N ILE A 65 -5.35 8.02 3.27
CA ILE A 65 -5.03 8.68 2.00
C ILE A 65 -4.39 7.65 1.08
N ILE A 66 -4.99 7.43 -0.08
CA ILE A 66 -4.48 6.51 -1.10
C ILE A 66 -4.05 7.35 -2.30
N ASP A 67 -2.76 7.30 -2.61
CA ASP A 67 -2.22 7.90 -3.83
C ASP A 67 -2.31 6.86 -4.97
N MET A 68 -3.16 7.14 -5.95
CA MET A 68 -3.42 6.24 -7.07
C MET A 68 -2.71 6.75 -8.33
N PRO A 69 -2.05 5.87 -9.10
CA PRO A 69 -1.37 6.27 -10.32
C PRO A 69 -2.35 6.86 -11.35
N PRO A 70 -1.91 7.85 -12.15
CA PRO A 70 -2.74 8.44 -13.20
C PRO A 70 -3.05 7.40 -14.28
N GLY A 71 -4.31 7.28 -14.71
CA GLY A 71 -4.75 6.29 -15.72
C GLY A 71 -5.44 5.05 -15.16
N THR A 72 -5.77 5.01 -13.86
CA THR A 72 -6.59 3.94 -13.26
C THR A 72 -8.10 4.09 -13.53
N GLY A 73 -8.49 5.08 -14.33
CA GLY A 73 -9.89 5.52 -14.52
C GLY A 73 -10.78 4.61 -15.37
N ASP A 74 -10.26 3.51 -15.93
CA ASP A 74 -11.02 2.62 -16.80
C ASP A 74 -11.79 1.50 -16.06
N LEU A 75 -11.75 1.44 -14.73
CA LEU A 75 -12.41 0.37 -13.95
C LEU A 75 -13.06 0.88 -12.65
N CYS A 76 -14.03 1.79 -12.78
CA CYS A 76 -15.13 1.88 -11.81
C CYS A 76 -16.07 0.68 -11.96
#